data_AF-A0A5D6XSM2-F1
#
_entry.id   AF-A0A5D6XSM2-F1
#
_cell.length_a   1.000
_cell.length_b   1.000
_cell.length_c   1.000
_cell.angle_alpha   90.00
_cell.angle_beta   90.00
_cell.angle_gamma   90.00
#
_symmetry.space_group_name_H-M   'P 1'
#
loop_
_entity.id
_entity.type
_entity.pdbx_description
1 polymer ?
#
loop_
_entity_poly.entity_id
_entity_poly.type
_entity_poly.pdbx_seq_one_letter_code
_entity_poly.pdbx_strand_id
1 'polypeptide(L)'
;MHETTTACSERSTDDTQHHPLAPSPLSSPSARDCERRAEDHSADKESPRVIGASLRFEVALRKDAFGLGIYFSEAVGGRAVVDPTLPFYRLPDGTEAPGERSRAIAPGDVLCAIDGRSLEALAFSLVVDELRRLSTGAVTLAFERPMPLRMAALTLQPGALSAQAERCEQQLAGRRADERGLDTEDRSASDPFTAEHAESGAPSAKQQRWSVFHRWSAAVAGAGSATDAAGVAALEQLLADAEEKVEAAAAALEREKKCRFLAEKKNILYRNELLRLSGESSSLRFELSRQQRVDSQREEFCVGKLHLAI
;
A
#
# COMPACT_ATOMS: atom_id res chain seq x y z
N MET A 1 -11.95 41.66 51.30
CA MET A 1 -13.08 40.90 51.89
C MET A 1 -14.04 40.58 50.75
N HIS A 2 -15.16 39.91 51.01
CA HIS A 2 -16.21 39.55 50.02
C HIS A 2 -16.68 40.79 49.23
N GLU A 3 -17.28 40.72 48.03
CA GLU A 3 -18.21 39.73 47.44
C GLU A 3 -17.85 39.48 45.93
N THR A 4 -18.60 38.81 45.02
CA THR A 4 -20.01 38.35 44.99
C THR A 4 -20.20 37.12 44.08
N THR A 5 -21.22 36.31 44.36
CA THR A 5 -21.73 35.19 43.56
C THR A 5 -22.49 35.64 42.31
N THR A 6 -22.48 34.85 41.22
CA THR A 6 -23.67 34.60 40.36
C THR A 6 -23.47 33.31 39.56
N ALA A 7 -24.49 32.46 39.51
CA ALA A 7 -24.58 31.29 38.63
C ALA A 7 -26.00 31.18 38.07
N CYS A 8 -26.13 30.94 36.76
CA CYS A 8 -27.36 30.70 35.98
C CYS A 8 -26.96 30.43 34.52
N SER A 9 -27.65 29.64 33.69
CA SER A 9 -28.89 28.87 33.90
C SER A 9 -28.84 27.52 33.17
N GLU A 10 -29.62 26.56 33.64
CA GLU A 10 -29.98 25.36 32.89
C GLU A 10 -31.08 25.67 31.84
N ARG A 11 -31.08 24.93 30.73
CA ARG A 11 -32.18 24.82 29.76
C ARG A 11 -31.89 23.61 28.89
N SER A 12 -32.78 22.70 28.57
CA SER A 12 -34.13 22.30 29.01
C SER A 12 -34.39 21.09 28.12
N THR A 13 -35.02 20.04 28.64
CA THR A 13 -35.47 18.92 27.80
C THR A 13 -36.46 19.39 26.75
N ASP A 14 -36.48 18.70 25.60
CA ASP A 14 -37.74 18.47 24.90
C ASP A 14 -37.78 17.00 24.45
N ASP A 15 -38.92 16.36 24.67
CA ASP A 15 -39.15 14.93 24.47
C ASP A 15 -39.93 14.73 23.17
N THR A 16 -39.59 13.74 22.34
CA THR A 16 -40.43 13.39 21.17
C THR A 16 -40.44 11.89 20.95
N GLN A 17 -41.28 11.22 21.72
CA GLN A 17 -41.59 9.80 21.57
C GLN A 17 -42.77 9.64 20.61
N HIS A 18 -42.60 8.97 19.47
CA HIS A 18 -43.73 8.45 18.70
C HIS A 18 -43.47 7.06 18.08
N HIS A 19 -44.17 6.08 18.69
CA HIS A 19 -44.69 4.81 18.17
C HIS A 19 -43.83 3.85 17.32
N PRO A 20 -43.71 2.58 17.75
CA PRO A 20 -43.34 1.47 16.88
C PRO A 20 -44.57 0.93 16.12
N LEU A 21 -44.39 0.53 14.86
CA LEU A 21 -45.37 -0.28 14.12
C LEU A 21 -44.68 -1.39 13.30
N ALA A 22 -45.04 -2.61 13.64
CA ALA A 22 -44.88 -3.85 12.89
C ALA A 22 -46.04 -4.79 13.33
N PRO A 23 -46.36 -5.90 12.63
CA PRO A 23 -45.74 -6.43 11.41
C PRO A 23 -46.76 -6.65 10.26
N SER A 24 -46.30 -7.14 9.11
CA SER A 24 -47.11 -7.99 8.20
C SER A 24 -46.20 -8.83 7.29
N PRO A 25 -46.38 -10.17 7.22
CA PRO A 25 -45.67 -11.06 6.28
C PRO A 25 -46.51 -11.32 5.00
N LEU A 26 -46.06 -12.30 4.20
CA LEU A 26 -46.71 -12.89 3.00
C LEU A 26 -46.56 -12.10 1.69
N SER A 27 -45.68 -12.59 0.81
CA SER A 27 -46.02 -12.92 -0.59
C SER A 27 -44.90 -13.70 -1.27
N SER A 28 -45.09 -15.00 -1.43
CA SER A 28 -44.58 -15.77 -2.58
C SER A 28 -45.78 -16.05 -3.48
N PRO A 29 -45.63 -16.07 -4.82
CA PRO A 29 -45.50 -17.39 -5.45
C PRO A 29 -44.72 -17.41 -6.78
N SER A 30 -44.71 -18.62 -7.37
CA SER A 30 -44.46 -18.95 -8.79
C SER A 30 -43.01 -19.11 -9.21
N ALA A 31 -42.57 -20.37 -9.23
CA ALA A 31 -41.69 -20.83 -10.28
C ALA A 31 -42.34 -20.61 -11.66
N ARG A 32 -41.50 -20.41 -12.69
CA ARG A 32 -41.77 -20.82 -14.06
C ARG A 32 -40.45 -21.25 -14.69
N ASP A 33 -40.50 -22.38 -15.38
CA ASP A 33 -39.38 -22.99 -16.06
C ASP A 33 -38.95 -22.17 -17.28
N CYS A 34 -37.64 -22.04 -17.47
CA CYS A 34 -37.03 -21.73 -18.76
C CYS A 34 -35.85 -22.69 -18.95
N GLU A 35 -36.15 -23.80 -19.61
CA GLU A 35 -35.17 -24.81 -19.99
C GLU A 35 -34.12 -24.30 -20.99
N ARG A 36 -32.91 -24.86 -20.87
CA ARG A 36 -32.10 -25.36 -22.01
C ARG A 36 -31.58 -24.33 -23.03
N ARG A 37 -30.29 -23.97 -22.85
CA ARG A 37 -29.27 -24.29 -23.87
C ARG A 37 -27.90 -24.53 -23.22
N ALA A 38 -27.09 -25.37 -23.86
CA ALA A 38 -25.73 -25.70 -23.43
C ALA A 38 -24.78 -25.57 -24.62
N GLU A 39 -23.83 -24.64 -24.50
CA GLU A 39 -22.63 -24.42 -25.32
C GLU A 39 -21.61 -23.88 -24.29
N ASP A 40 -20.62 -24.59 -23.74
CA ASP A 40 -19.76 -25.72 -24.16
C ASP A 40 -18.44 -25.23 -24.83
N HIS A 41 -17.33 -25.29 -24.06
CA HIS A 41 -15.96 -24.83 -24.38
C HIS A 41 -15.78 -23.29 -24.49
N SER A 42 -14.67 -22.67 -24.05
CA SER A 42 -13.31 -23.16 -23.75
C SER A 42 -12.84 -22.89 -22.30
N ALA A 43 -12.09 -23.85 -21.74
CA ALA A 43 -11.34 -23.66 -20.49
C ALA A 43 -9.89 -23.24 -20.80
N ASP A 44 -9.66 -21.94 -20.95
CA ASP A 44 -8.31 -21.42 -21.12
C ASP A 44 -7.47 -21.59 -19.84
N LYS A 45 -6.24 -22.09 -20.03
CA LYS A 45 -5.41 -22.62 -18.95
C LYS A 45 -4.67 -21.51 -18.22
N GLU A 46 -5.37 -20.84 -17.28
CA GLU A 46 -4.71 -19.97 -16.32
C GLU A 46 -3.62 -20.75 -15.58
N SER A 47 -2.37 -20.38 -15.85
CA SER A 47 -1.21 -21.17 -15.45
C SER A 47 -0.81 -20.79 -14.02
N PRO A 48 -0.83 -21.72 -13.04
CA PRO A 48 -0.55 -21.41 -11.64
C PRO A 48 0.94 -21.08 -11.45
N ARG A 49 1.29 -19.81 -11.65
CA ARG A 49 2.60 -19.26 -11.32
C ARG A 49 2.64 -18.89 -9.84
N VAL A 50 3.26 -19.74 -9.04
CA VAL A 50 4.18 -19.43 -7.93
C VAL A 50 4.50 -20.74 -7.22
N ILE A 51 5.79 -21.09 -7.12
CA ILE A 51 6.29 -22.06 -6.14
C ILE A 51 7.52 -21.47 -5.45
N GLY A 52 7.27 -20.45 -4.64
CA GLY A 52 8.01 -20.28 -3.39
C GLY A 52 7.20 -20.96 -2.30
N ALA A 53 7.84 -21.63 -1.34
CA ALA A 53 7.09 -22.21 -0.22
C ALA A 53 6.42 -21.08 0.59
N SER A 54 5.16 -21.26 0.96
CA SER A 54 4.44 -20.33 1.81
C SER A 54 3.89 -21.06 3.04
N LEU A 55 3.88 -20.36 4.18
CA LEU A 55 3.42 -20.91 5.44
C LEU A 55 1.98 -20.44 5.69
N ARG A 56 1.02 -21.37 5.61
CA ARG A 56 -0.37 -21.12 6.02
C ARG A 56 -0.53 -21.35 7.53
N PHE A 57 -1.20 -20.42 8.21
CA PHE A 57 -1.45 -20.48 9.65
C PHE A 57 -2.75 -19.75 10.02
N GLU A 58 -3.35 -20.10 11.16
CA GLU A 58 -4.59 -19.50 11.65
C GLU A 58 -4.36 -18.67 12.93
N VAL A 59 -5.12 -17.59 13.07
CA VAL A 59 -5.08 -16.69 14.23
C VAL A 59 -6.50 -16.40 14.71
N ALA A 60 -6.80 -16.83 15.94
CA ALA A 60 -8.04 -16.47 16.63
C ALA A 60 -7.89 -15.08 17.25
N LEU A 61 -8.71 -14.13 16.81
CA LEU A 61 -8.79 -12.76 17.32
C LEU A 61 -10.14 -12.53 18.01
N ARG A 62 -10.25 -11.43 18.76
CA ARG A 62 -11.55 -10.90 19.21
C ARG A 62 -11.78 -9.55 18.54
N LYS A 63 -12.77 -9.47 17.66
CA LYS A 63 -13.25 -8.21 17.08
C LYS A 63 -13.96 -7.40 18.16
N ASP A 64 -13.52 -6.17 18.38
CA ASP A 64 -14.12 -5.23 19.33
C ASP A 64 -14.90 -4.12 18.59
N ALA A 65 -15.33 -3.08 19.31
CA ALA A 65 -16.08 -1.95 18.74
C ALA A 65 -15.26 -1.07 17.79
N PHE A 66 -13.92 -1.11 17.88
CA PHE A 66 -12.99 -0.44 16.99
C PHE A 66 -12.50 -1.35 15.85
N GLY A 67 -12.77 -2.66 15.91
CA GLY A 67 -12.55 -3.63 14.84
C GLY A 67 -11.55 -4.73 15.20
N LEU A 68 -10.63 -5.03 14.29
CA LEU A 68 -9.62 -6.10 14.42
C LEU A 68 -8.20 -5.58 14.65
N GLY A 69 -7.95 -4.28 14.54
CA GLY A 69 -6.62 -3.70 14.73
C GLY A 69 -5.67 -3.76 13.54
N ILE A 70 -6.11 -4.30 12.39
CA ILE A 70 -5.27 -4.62 11.22
C ILE A 70 -5.65 -3.71 10.05
N TYR A 71 -4.65 -3.17 9.35
CA TYR A 71 -4.83 -2.56 8.03
C TYR A 71 -4.51 -3.57 6.92
N PHE A 72 -5.33 -3.55 5.88
CA PHE A 72 -5.13 -4.35 4.68
C PHE A 72 -4.91 -3.44 3.47
N SER A 73 -3.99 -3.85 2.62
CA SER A 73 -3.65 -3.27 1.32
C SER A 73 -3.98 -4.27 0.22
N GLU A 74 -4.24 -3.77 -1.00
CA GLU A 74 -4.45 -4.62 -2.17
C GLU A 74 -3.09 -4.97 -2.81
N ALA A 75 -2.79 -6.26 -2.91
CA ALA A 75 -1.60 -6.74 -3.60
C ALA A 75 -1.85 -7.01 -5.09
N VAL A 76 -0.77 -7.15 -5.86
CA VAL A 76 -0.83 -7.57 -7.27
C VAL A 76 -1.56 -8.90 -7.37
N GLY A 77 -2.71 -8.91 -8.07
CA GLY A 77 -3.64 -10.04 -8.11
C GLY A 77 -4.87 -9.90 -7.20
N GLY A 78 -5.16 -8.71 -6.66
CA GLY A 78 -6.42 -8.39 -5.98
C GLY A 78 -6.60 -9.00 -4.58
N ARG A 79 -5.54 -9.61 -4.03
CA ARG A 79 -5.55 -10.25 -2.70
C ARG A 79 -5.35 -9.23 -1.59
N ALA A 80 -6.05 -9.42 -0.46
CA ALA A 80 -5.86 -8.64 0.75
C ALA A 80 -4.56 -9.04 1.47
N VAL A 81 -3.69 -8.07 1.73
CA VAL A 81 -2.38 -8.28 2.38
C VAL A 81 -2.20 -7.28 3.50
N VAL A 82 -1.71 -7.73 4.66
CA VAL A 82 -1.45 -6.88 5.84
C VAL A 82 -0.47 -5.78 5.44
N ASP A 83 -0.84 -4.51 5.68
CA ASP A 83 -0.14 -3.37 5.09
C ASP A 83 1.36 -3.34 5.48
N PRO A 84 2.29 -3.26 4.52
CA PRO A 84 3.73 -3.35 4.79
C PRO A 84 4.33 -2.08 5.42
N THR A 85 3.57 -0.99 5.50
CA THR A 85 4.01 0.32 6.02
C THR A 85 3.34 0.70 7.34
N LEU A 86 2.07 0.32 7.52
CA LEU A 86 1.27 0.57 8.72
C LEU A 86 0.38 -0.66 8.97
N PRO A 87 0.91 -1.79 9.47
CA PRO A 87 0.17 -3.05 9.58
C PRO A 87 -0.99 -3.00 10.59
N PHE A 88 -0.86 -2.17 11.64
CA PHE A 88 -1.77 -2.10 12.76
C PHE A 88 -2.04 -0.64 13.18
N TYR A 89 -3.23 -0.37 13.72
CA TYR A 89 -3.52 0.88 14.45
C TYR A 89 -3.47 0.68 15.96
N ARG A 90 -3.22 1.77 16.68
CA ARG A 90 -3.40 1.84 18.14
C ARG A 90 -4.83 2.24 18.48
N LEU A 91 -5.34 1.69 19.58
CA LEU A 91 -6.65 2.04 20.10
C LEU A 91 -6.62 3.44 20.73
N PRO A 92 -7.78 4.11 20.94
CA PRO A 92 -7.82 5.49 21.47
C PRO A 92 -7.24 5.64 22.89
N ASP A 93 -7.11 4.55 23.64
CA ASP A 93 -6.45 4.46 24.94
C ASP A 93 -4.92 4.21 24.86
N GLY A 94 -4.37 4.15 23.64
CA GLY A 94 -2.96 3.85 23.35
C GLY A 94 -2.61 2.35 23.36
N THR A 95 -3.56 1.46 23.68
CA THR A 95 -3.30 0.02 23.78
C THR A 95 -3.19 -0.67 22.42
N GLU A 96 -2.61 -1.87 22.43
CA GLU A 96 -2.39 -2.69 21.23
C GLU A 96 -3.71 -3.29 20.77
N ALA A 97 -4.13 -2.99 19.55
CA ALA A 97 -5.35 -3.51 18.96
C ALA A 97 -5.25 -5.04 18.72
N PRO A 98 -6.37 -5.76 18.51
CA PRO A 98 -6.39 -7.23 18.57
C PRO A 98 -5.35 -7.94 17.67
N GLY A 99 -5.17 -7.47 16.44
CA GLY A 99 -4.18 -8.00 15.49
C GLY A 99 -2.74 -7.85 15.97
N GLU A 100 -2.32 -6.67 16.43
CA GLU A 100 -0.98 -6.44 16.98
C GLU A 100 -0.73 -7.30 18.22
N ARG A 101 -1.72 -7.36 19.11
CA ARG A 101 -1.69 -8.11 20.37
C ARG A 101 -1.51 -9.62 20.15
N SER A 102 -1.89 -10.15 18.99
CA SER A 102 -1.74 -11.57 18.63
C SER A 102 -0.28 -12.00 18.45
N ARG A 103 0.61 -11.08 18.05
CA ARG A 103 2.02 -11.30 17.65
C ARG A 103 2.29 -12.34 16.55
N ALA A 104 1.27 -13.08 16.08
CA ALA A 104 1.39 -14.09 15.04
C ALA A 104 1.42 -13.46 13.62
N ILE A 105 0.70 -12.36 13.44
CA ILE A 105 0.52 -11.64 12.16
C ILE A 105 1.69 -10.69 11.91
N ALA A 106 2.19 -10.65 10.69
CA ALA A 106 3.30 -9.82 10.24
C ALA A 106 2.92 -8.96 9.01
N PRO A 107 3.63 -7.86 8.73
CA PRO A 107 3.42 -7.06 7.53
C PRO A 107 3.75 -7.89 6.28
N GLY A 108 2.90 -7.84 5.26
CA GLY A 108 3.05 -8.66 4.05
C GLY A 108 2.45 -10.07 4.12
N ASP A 109 1.84 -10.48 5.23
CA ASP A 109 1.03 -11.70 5.27
C ASP A 109 -0.26 -11.53 4.43
N VAL A 110 -0.59 -12.54 3.64
CA VAL A 110 -1.79 -12.57 2.78
C VAL A 110 -2.96 -13.14 3.57
N LEU A 111 -4.12 -12.50 3.56
CA LEU A 111 -5.34 -13.04 4.15
C LEU A 111 -6.00 -14.03 3.18
N CYS A 112 -6.20 -15.27 3.62
CA CYS A 112 -6.68 -16.38 2.78
C CYS A 112 -8.07 -16.90 3.17
N ALA A 113 -8.44 -16.86 4.46
CA ALA A 113 -9.77 -17.25 4.91
C ALA A 113 -10.26 -16.47 6.14
N ILE A 114 -11.58 -16.40 6.31
CA ILE A 114 -12.26 -15.86 7.49
C ILE A 114 -13.26 -16.92 7.97
N ASP A 115 -13.16 -17.35 9.23
CA ASP A 115 -14.01 -18.36 9.86
C ASP A 115 -14.18 -19.62 8.98
N GLY A 116 -13.07 -20.08 8.39
CA GLY A 116 -12.99 -21.24 7.49
C GLY A 116 -13.43 -21.00 6.04
N ARG A 117 -13.96 -19.81 5.71
CA ARG A 117 -14.39 -19.46 4.33
C ARG A 117 -13.21 -18.91 3.53
N SER A 118 -12.82 -19.60 2.45
CA SER A 118 -11.77 -19.13 1.53
C SER A 118 -12.16 -17.81 0.86
N LEU A 119 -11.17 -16.92 0.74
CA LEU A 119 -11.27 -15.61 0.08
C LEU A 119 -10.58 -15.59 -1.29
N GLU A 120 -9.98 -16.71 -1.73
CA GLU A 120 -9.10 -16.76 -2.92
C GLU A 120 -9.79 -16.36 -4.24
N ALA A 121 -11.13 -16.40 -4.29
CA ALA A 121 -11.95 -16.00 -5.43
C ALA A 121 -12.66 -14.63 -5.25
N LEU A 122 -12.39 -13.89 -4.17
CA LEU A 122 -13.02 -12.59 -3.88
C LEU A 122 -12.06 -11.44 -4.17
N ALA A 123 -12.57 -10.41 -4.87
CA ALA A 123 -11.86 -9.15 -5.04
C ALA A 123 -11.68 -8.42 -3.69
N PHE A 124 -10.58 -7.66 -3.56
CA PHE A 124 -10.20 -6.95 -2.34
C PHE A 124 -11.34 -6.18 -1.65
N SER A 125 -12.16 -5.46 -2.43
CA SER A 125 -13.31 -4.70 -1.92
C SER A 125 -14.35 -5.58 -1.19
N LEU A 126 -14.64 -6.78 -1.72
CA LEU A 126 -15.57 -7.74 -1.11
C LEU A 126 -14.98 -8.35 0.17
N VAL A 127 -13.66 -8.62 0.18
CA VAL A 127 -12.96 -9.11 1.39
C VAL A 127 -13.02 -8.06 2.51
N VAL A 128 -12.82 -6.78 2.19
CA VAL A 128 -12.95 -5.68 3.14
C VAL A 128 -14.39 -5.52 3.65
N ASP A 129 -15.40 -5.72 2.80
CA ASP A 129 -16.80 -5.68 3.22
C ASP A 129 -17.21 -6.87 4.10
N GLU A 130 -16.71 -8.08 3.84
CA GLU A 130 -16.91 -9.21 4.77
C GLU A 130 -16.25 -8.93 6.13
N LEU A 131 -14.99 -8.47 6.16
CA LEU A 131 -14.30 -8.06 7.40
C LEU A 131 -15.08 -7.00 8.21
N ARG A 132 -15.73 -6.04 7.51
CA ARG A 132 -16.64 -5.06 8.13
C ARG A 132 -17.88 -5.74 8.74
N ARG A 133 -18.51 -6.65 8.01
CA ARG A 133 -19.76 -7.36 8.40
C ARG A 133 -19.63 -8.35 9.56
N LEU A 134 -18.42 -8.85 9.85
CA LEU A 134 -18.20 -9.78 10.97
C LEU A 134 -18.77 -9.24 12.30
N SER A 135 -19.39 -10.11 13.08
CA SER A 135 -19.90 -9.75 14.40
C SER A 135 -18.77 -9.43 15.38
N THR A 136 -19.06 -8.54 16.33
CA THR A 136 -18.21 -8.30 17.52
C THR A 136 -18.16 -9.59 18.35
N GLY A 137 -16.98 -10.16 18.56
CA GLY A 137 -16.85 -11.52 19.08
C GLY A 137 -15.52 -12.17 18.72
N ALA A 138 -15.42 -13.49 18.90
CA ALA A 138 -14.28 -14.26 18.40
C ALA A 138 -14.40 -14.46 16.87
N VAL A 139 -13.26 -14.34 16.17
CA VAL A 139 -13.10 -14.48 14.72
C VAL A 139 -11.80 -15.24 14.46
N THR A 140 -11.81 -16.22 13.56
CA THR A 140 -10.60 -16.91 13.11
C THR A 140 -10.20 -16.41 11.72
N LEU A 141 -8.97 -15.91 11.60
CA LEU A 141 -8.39 -15.50 10.31
C LEU A 141 -7.29 -16.48 9.90
N ALA A 142 -7.33 -16.98 8.66
CA ALA A 142 -6.25 -17.77 8.09
C ALA A 142 -5.38 -16.90 7.18
N PHE A 143 -4.07 -16.92 7.42
CA PHE A 143 -3.06 -16.17 6.69
C PHE A 143 -2.10 -17.09 5.96
N GLU A 144 -1.52 -16.60 4.87
CA GLU A 144 -0.40 -17.20 4.15
C GLU A 144 0.79 -16.23 4.16
N ARG A 145 1.90 -16.66 4.77
CA ARG A 145 3.16 -15.92 4.78
C ARG A 145 4.02 -16.38 3.59
N PRO A 146 4.32 -15.52 2.60
CA PRO A 146 5.24 -15.86 1.51
C PRO A 146 6.66 -15.99 2.07
N MET A 147 7.29 -17.17 2.01
CA MET A 147 8.71 -17.24 2.40
C MET A 147 9.59 -16.66 1.27
N PRO A 148 10.62 -15.86 1.60
CA PRO A 148 11.68 -15.58 0.64
C PRO A 148 12.36 -16.91 0.26
N LEU A 149 12.64 -17.10 -1.04
CA LEU A 149 13.09 -18.39 -1.60
C LEU A 149 14.31 -19.01 -0.89
N ARG A 150 15.19 -18.18 -0.30
CA ARG A 150 16.32 -18.64 0.53
C ARG A 150 15.92 -19.42 1.79
N MET A 151 14.74 -19.18 2.36
CA MET A 151 14.22 -19.92 3.51
C MET A 151 13.47 -21.19 3.11
N ALA A 152 12.77 -21.17 1.96
CA ALA A 152 12.15 -22.36 1.39
C ALA A 152 13.18 -23.47 1.07
N ALA A 153 14.35 -23.08 0.54
CA ALA A 153 15.44 -24.00 0.23
C ALA A 153 16.12 -24.64 1.47
N LEU A 154 15.86 -24.13 2.67
CA LEU A 154 16.42 -24.65 3.94
C LEU A 154 15.41 -25.50 4.73
N THR A 155 14.13 -25.50 4.35
CA THR A 155 13.05 -26.25 5.02
C THR A 155 12.54 -27.43 4.20
N LEU A 156 12.79 -27.47 2.90
CA LEU A 156 12.44 -28.59 2.02
C LEU A 156 13.64 -29.53 1.81
N GLN A 157 13.41 -30.83 1.94
CA GLN A 157 14.42 -31.89 1.74
C GLN A 157 15.09 -31.76 0.35
N PRO A 158 16.44 -31.88 0.25
CA PRO A 158 17.17 -31.55 -0.99
C PRO A 158 16.77 -32.41 -2.21
N GLY A 159 16.23 -33.61 -2.00
CA GLY A 159 15.73 -34.47 -3.09
C GLY A 159 14.48 -33.96 -3.83
N ALA A 160 13.77 -32.96 -3.29
CA ALA A 160 12.60 -32.37 -3.95
C ALA A 160 12.96 -31.34 -5.04
N LEU A 161 14.17 -30.77 -5.00
CA LEU A 161 14.54 -29.63 -5.84
C LEU A 161 15.08 -30.03 -7.22
N SER A 162 15.80 -31.15 -7.35
CA SER A 162 16.32 -31.62 -8.65
C SER A 162 15.19 -31.98 -9.62
N ALA A 163 14.25 -32.81 -9.18
CA ALA A 163 13.09 -33.25 -9.98
C ALA A 163 12.16 -32.09 -10.39
N GLN A 164 12.27 -30.91 -9.77
CA GLN A 164 11.54 -29.71 -10.17
C GLN A 164 12.37 -28.78 -11.07
N ALA A 165 13.69 -28.71 -10.89
CA ALA A 165 14.60 -28.01 -11.81
C ALA A 165 14.59 -28.64 -13.22
N GLU A 166 14.72 -29.97 -13.30
CA GLU A 166 14.71 -30.73 -14.56
C GLU A 166 13.42 -30.51 -15.36
N ARG A 167 12.26 -30.40 -14.69
CA ARG A 167 10.97 -30.12 -15.32
C ARG A 167 10.88 -28.69 -15.89
N CYS A 168 11.52 -27.71 -15.25
CA CYS A 168 11.56 -26.33 -15.74
C CYS A 168 12.41 -26.20 -17.01
N GLU A 169 13.58 -26.86 -17.09
CA GLU A 169 14.38 -26.86 -18.31
C GLU A 169 13.67 -27.51 -19.50
N GLN A 170 13.00 -28.65 -19.27
CA GLN A 170 12.24 -29.34 -20.33
C GLN A 170 11.10 -28.47 -20.89
N GLN A 171 10.40 -27.69 -20.05
CA GLN A 171 9.38 -26.75 -20.51
C GLN A 171 9.95 -25.53 -21.27
N LEU A 172 11.17 -25.09 -20.95
CA LEU A 172 11.83 -23.98 -21.65
C LEU A 172 12.40 -24.41 -23.01
N ALA A 173 12.88 -25.66 -23.13
CA ALA A 173 13.39 -26.20 -24.39
C ALA A 173 12.30 -26.27 -25.48
N GLY A 174 11.07 -26.67 -25.12
CA GLY A 174 9.96 -26.80 -26.08
C GLY A 174 9.57 -25.50 -26.79
N ARG A 175 9.75 -24.34 -26.15
CA ARG A 175 9.36 -23.03 -26.70
C ARG A 175 10.28 -22.46 -27.80
N ARG A 176 11.37 -23.14 -28.17
CA ARG A 176 12.27 -22.71 -29.26
C ARG A 176 11.99 -23.36 -30.62
N ALA A 177 10.96 -24.20 -30.73
CA ALA A 177 10.61 -24.89 -31.96
C ALA A 177 9.75 -24.05 -32.93
N ASP A 178 8.77 -23.30 -32.39
CA ASP A 178 7.63 -22.82 -33.19
C ASP A 178 7.84 -21.45 -33.87
N GLU A 179 8.80 -20.63 -33.43
CA GLU A 179 9.07 -19.31 -34.04
C GLU A 179 10.01 -19.43 -35.24
N ARG A 180 9.57 -20.14 -36.29
CA ARG A 180 10.27 -20.17 -37.59
C ARG A 180 9.34 -20.34 -38.79
N GLY A 181 8.61 -19.28 -39.12
CA GLY A 181 7.92 -19.16 -40.40
C GLY A 181 6.96 -17.99 -40.47
N LEU A 182 7.30 -16.98 -41.29
CA LEU A 182 6.42 -16.22 -42.21
C LEU A 182 7.19 -14.96 -42.68
N ASP A 183 7.55 -14.94 -43.97
CA ASP A 183 8.30 -13.86 -44.64
C ASP A 183 7.44 -13.15 -45.71
N THR A 184 7.83 -11.91 -46.11
CA THR A 184 7.49 -11.19 -47.38
C THR A 184 6.02 -10.80 -47.69
N GLU A 185 5.66 -9.70 -48.37
CA GLU A 185 6.31 -8.42 -48.84
C GLU A 185 5.45 -7.20 -48.31
N ASP A 186 5.39 -5.93 -48.77
CA ASP A 186 5.99 -5.17 -49.88
C ASP A 186 6.02 -3.61 -49.66
N ARG A 187 6.77 -2.92 -50.53
CA ARG A 187 6.75 -1.50 -51.02
C ARG A 187 6.00 -0.36 -50.29
N SER A 188 6.81 0.62 -49.87
CA SER A 188 6.93 2.02 -50.41
C SER A 188 5.67 2.91 -50.56
N ALA A 189 5.64 4.20 -50.18
CA ALA A 189 6.61 5.27 -50.48
C ALA A 189 6.30 6.64 -49.79
N SER A 190 7.29 7.56 -49.84
CA SER A 190 7.19 9.05 -49.71
C SER A 190 7.31 9.73 -48.32
N ASP A 191 8.31 10.61 -48.20
CA ASP A 191 8.60 11.58 -47.11
C ASP A 191 7.84 12.94 -47.31
N PRO A 192 8.09 14.07 -46.58
CA PRO A 192 8.96 14.32 -45.41
C PRO A 192 8.37 15.22 -44.27
N PHE A 193 9.20 15.49 -43.23
CA PHE A 193 9.08 16.55 -42.20
C PHE A 193 7.95 16.38 -41.15
N THR A 194 8.17 16.51 -39.83
CA THR A 194 8.82 17.64 -39.13
C THR A 194 9.21 17.30 -37.68
N ALA A 195 10.27 17.95 -37.17
CA ALA A 195 10.66 18.14 -35.75
C ALA A 195 11.02 16.92 -34.85
N GLU A 196 12.11 17.10 -34.12
CA GLU A 196 12.71 16.15 -33.18
C GLU A 196 12.05 16.17 -31.80
N HIS A 197 11.89 15.01 -31.17
CA HIS A 197 11.99 14.87 -29.71
C HIS A 197 12.45 13.45 -29.35
N ALA A 198 13.76 13.28 -29.13
CA ALA A 198 14.35 12.00 -28.75
C ALA A 198 14.27 11.77 -27.23
N GLU A 199 13.12 11.34 -26.71
CA GLU A 199 13.03 10.82 -25.34
C GLU A 199 13.77 9.48 -25.22
N SER A 200 15.01 9.54 -24.73
CA SER A 200 15.78 8.35 -24.37
C SER A 200 15.12 7.64 -23.18
N GLY A 201 14.44 6.52 -23.46
CA GLY A 201 13.69 5.73 -22.49
C GLY A 201 14.58 5.05 -21.44
N ALA A 202 15.08 5.82 -20.47
CA ALA A 202 15.88 5.31 -19.36
C ALA A 202 15.02 4.41 -18.44
N PRO A 203 15.39 3.13 -18.22
CA PRO A 203 14.62 2.25 -17.35
C PRO A 203 14.67 2.74 -15.91
N SER A 204 13.51 2.74 -15.25
CA SER A 204 13.34 3.26 -13.88
C SER A 204 14.43 2.74 -12.93
N ALA A 205 15.12 3.65 -12.22
CA ALA A 205 16.23 3.32 -11.34
C ALA A 205 15.87 2.30 -10.23
N LYS A 206 14.57 2.18 -9.89
CA LYS A 206 14.07 1.14 -8.98
C LYS A 206 14.27 -0.27 -9.55
N GLN A 207 14.12 -0.45 -10.87
CA GLN A 207 14.22 -1.73 -11.56
C GLN A 207 15.68 -2.17 -11.76
N GLN A 208 16.60 -1.22 -12.01
CA GLN A 208 18.04 -1.49 -12.07
C GLN A 208 18.62 -2.00 -10.73
N ARG A 209 18.08 -1.56 -9.58
CA ARG A 209 18.53 -2.05 -8.26
C ARG A 209 18.33 -3.55 -8.04
N TRP A 210 17.38 -4.19 -8.73
CA TRP A 210 17.11 -5.62 -8.59
C TRP A 210 17.97 -6.48 -9.51
N SER A 211 18.32 -6.00 -10.72
CA SER A 211 19.10 -6.79 -11.69
C SER A 211 20.55 -7.04 -11.24
N VAL A 212 21.13 -6.14 -10.44
CA VAL A 212 22.47 -6.33 -9.84
C VAL A 212 22.49 -7.51 -8.87
N PHE A 213 21.46 -7.66 -8.02
CA PHE A 213 21.36 -8.76 -7.06
C PHE A 213 21.26 -10.13 -7.74
N HIS A 214 20.50 -10.23 -8.84
CA HIS A 214 20.44 -11.47 -9.63
C HIS A 214 21.79 -11.81 -10.28
N ARG A 215 22.50 -10.81 -10.82
CA ARG A 215 23.82 -11.01 -11.43
C ARG A 215 24.86 -11.51 -10.43
N TRP A 216 24.90 -10.95 -9.22
CA TRP A 216 25.83 -11.38 -8.18
C TRP A 216 25.50 -12.79 -7.66
N SER A 217 24.21 -13.13 -7.57
CA SER A 217 23.75 -14.47 -7.16
C SER A 217 24.16 -15.58 -8.14
N ALA A 218 24.18 -15.29 -9.45
CA ALA A 218 24.58 -16.25 -10.47
C ALA A 218 26.08 -16.60 -10.41
N ALA A 219 26.95 -15.65 -10.04
CA ALA A 219 28.39 -15.88 -9.96
C ALA A 219 28.78 -16.91 -8.88
N VAL A 220 28.08 -16.90 -7.74
CA VAL A 220 28.37 -17.81 -6.61
C VAL A 220 28.01 -19.27 -6.96
N ALA A 221 26.99 -19.51 -7.77
CA ALA A 221 26.57 -20.85 -8.16
C ALA A 221 27.61 -21.60 -9.01
N GLY A 222 28.48 -20.87 -9.74
CA GLY A 222 29.55 -21.47 -10.56
C GLY A 222 30.79 -21.90 -9.78
N ALA A 223 30.95 -21.51 -8.52
CA ALA A 223 32.18 -21.75 -7.75
C ALA A 223 32.24 -23.12 -7.04
N GLY A 224 31.14 -23.87 -7.00
CA GLY A 224 30.96 -25.07 -6.16
C GLY A 224 31.75 -26.33 -6.54
N SER A 225 32.78 -26.23 -7.39
CA SER A 225 33.53 -27.40 -7.92
C SER A 225 35.05 -27.17 -8.03
N ALA A 226 35.62 -26.22 -7.29
CA ALA A 226 37.06 -25.96 -7.27
C ALA A 226 37.65 -26.21 -5.87
N THR A 227 38.31 -27.36 -5.69
CA THR A 227 39.09 -27.70 -4.47
C THR A 227 40.53 -27.16 -4.51
N ASP A 228 40.88 -26.41 -5.56
CA ASP A 228 42.23 -25.88 -5.77
C ASP A 228 42.48 -24.61 -4.95
N ALA A 229 43.73 -24.38 -4.54
CA ALA A 229 44.13 -23.21 -3.76
C ALA A 229 43.78 -21.86 -4.44
N ALA A 230 43.70 -21.84 -5.78
CA ALA A 230 43.26 -20.67 -6.54
C ALA A 230 41.78 -20.31 -6.28
N GLY A 231 40.92 -21.30 -6.02
CA GLY A 231 39.52 -21.09 -5.65
C GLY A 231 39.38 -20.47 -4.25
N VAL A 232 40.24 -20.88 -3.31
CA VAL A 232 40.28 -20.30 -1.95
C VAL A 232 40.68 -18.82 -2.01
N ALA A 233 41.77 -18.48 -2.70
CA ALA A 233 42.21 -17.09 -2.87
C ALA A 233 41.16 -16.21 -3.58
N ALA A 234 40.43 -16.76 -4.55
CA ALA A 234 39.31 -16.06 -5.21
C ALA A 234 38.12 -15.81 -4.27
N LEU A 235 37.83 -16.73 -3.34
CA LEU A 235 36.81 -16.55 -2.31
C LEU A 235 37.23 -15.53 -1.23
N GLU A 236 38.49 -15.54 -0.82
CA GLU A 236 39.06 -14.54 0.11
C GLU A 236 39.00 -13.13 -0.49
N GLN A 237 39.39 -12.96 -1.76
CA GLN A 237 39.23 -11.69 -2.46
C GLN A 237 37.76 -11.27 -2.54
N LEU A 238 36.85 -12.18 -2.92
CA LEU A 238 35.40 -11.89 -2.98
C LEU A 238 34.79 -11.53 -1.62
N LEU A 239 35.34 -12.03 -0.51
CA LEU A 239 34.92 -11.68 0.84
C LEU A 239 35.36 -10.26 1.20
N ALA A 240 36.64 -9.92 1.00
CA ALA A 240 37.14 -8.55 1.22
C ALA A 240 36.40 -7.53 0.31
N ASP A 241 36.18 -7.89 -0.96
CA ASP A 241 35.34 -7.15 -1.90
C ASP A 241 33.90 -6.94 -1.39
N ALA A 242 33.34 -7.88 -0.63
CA ALA A 242 32.00 -7.77 -0.08
C ALA A 242 31.98 -6.90 1.19
N GLU A 243 32.98 -7.03 2.05
CA GLU A 243 33.13 -6.23 3.28
C GLU A 243 33.30 -4.74 2.97
N GLU A 244 34.18 -4.37 2.03
CA GLU A 244 34.32 -2.97 1.57
C GLU A 244 32.99 -2.42 1.03
N LYS A 245 32.25 -3.22 0.26
CA LYS A 245 30.94 -2.82 -0.30
C LYS A 245 29.88 -2.68 0.79
N VAL A 246 29.94 -3.45 1.87
CA VAL A 246 29.07 -3.31 3.04
C VAL A 246 29.39 -2.03 3.83
N GLU A 247 30.66 -1.72 4.08
CA GLU A 247 31.05 -0.46 4.72
C GLU A 247 30.67 0.76 3.88
N ALA A 248 30.93 0.72 2.57
CA ALA A 248 30.55 1.78 1.64
C ALA A 248 29.02 2.00 1.61
N ALA A 249 28.23 0.92 1.63
CA ALA A 249 26.77 0.98 1.71
C ALA A 249 26.27 1.52 3.05
N ALA A 250 26.88 1.14 4.18
CA ALA A 250 26.55 1.68 5.50
C ALA A 250 26.86 3.19 5.57
N ALA A 251 28.03 3.61 5.08
CA ALA A 251 28.39 5.02 4.99
C ALA A 251 27.48 5.80 4.03
N ALA A 252 26.95 5.20 2.97
CA ALA A 252 25.95 5.81 2.11
C ALA A 252 24.60 5.98 2.84
N LEU A 253 24.16 4.96 3.58
CA LEU A 253 22.92 4.99 4.37
C LEU A 253 22.93 6.07 5.46
N GLU A 254 24.06 6.27 6.16
CA GLU A 254 24.18 7.35 7.16
C GLU A 254 24.16 8.75 6.52
N ARG A 255 24.74 8.92 5.32
CA ARG A 255 24.59 10.16 4.55
C ARG A 255 23.13 10.39 4.14
N GLU A 256 22.42 9.36 3.69
CA GLU A 256 20.99 9.44 3.34
C GLU A 256 20.13 9.83 4.55
N LYS A 257 20.31 9.17 5.70
CA LYS A 257 19.64 9.51 6.97
C LYS A 257 19.87 10.98 7.36
N LYS A 258 21.12 11.46 7.30
CA LYS A 258 21.48 12.85 7.61
C LYS A 258 20.83 13.84 6.63
N CYS A 259 20.82 13.54 5.34
CA CYS A 259 20.16 14.37 4.33
C CYS A 259 18.63 14.42 4.54
N ARG A 260 18.00 13.29 4.87
CA ARG A 260 16.56 13.21 5.16
C ARG A 260 16.18 14.04 6.40
N PHE A 261 16.93 13.90 7.50
CA PHE A 261 16.74 14.71 8.71
C PHE A 261 16.88 16.22 8.45
N LEU A 262 17.87 16.63 7.66
CA LEU A 262 18.05 18.04 7.28
C LEU A 262 16.90 18.54 6.38
N ALA A 263 16.41 17.74 5.44
CA ALA A 263 15.27 18.08 4.59
C ALA A 263 13.97 18.22 5.41
N GLU A 264 13.73 17.32 6.36
CA GLU A 264 12.59 17.36 7.29
C GLU A 264 12.63 18.61 8.19
N LYS A 265 13.78 18.88 8.82
CA LYS A 265 14.00 20.11 9.60
C LYS A 265 13.78 21.38 8.76
N LYS A 266 14.22 21.38 7.49
CA LYS A 266 14.01 22.49 6.55
C LYS A 266 12.52 22.66 6.21
N ASN A 267 11.78 21.57 6.02
CA ASN A 267 10.33 21.59 5.76
C ASN A 267 9.55 22.20 6.95
N ILE A 268 9.87 21.77 8.18
CA ILE A 268 9.27 22.31 9.41
C ILE A 268 9.50 23.82 9.53
N LEU A 269 10.73 24.30 9.28
CA LEU A 269 11.05 25.72 9.31
C LEU A 269 10.26 26.52 8.26
N TYR A 270 10.18 26.04 7.01
CA TYR A 270 9.36 26.70 5.98
C TYR A 270 7.86 26.72 6.34
N ARG A 271 7.31 25.62 6.89
CA ARG A 271 5.91 25.56 7.32
C ARG A 271 5.62 26.59 8.41
N ASN A 272 6.50 26.71 9.40
CA ASN A 272 6.34 27.67 10.48
C ASN A 272 6.42 29.12 9.97
N GLU A 273 7.35 29.42 9.06
CA GLU A 273 7.48 30.76 8.48
C GLU A 273 6.30 31.14 7.57
N LEU A 274 5.76 30.18 6.79
CA LEU A 274 4.54 30.39 6.00
C LEU A 274 3.32 30.69 6.90
N LEU A 275 3.19 29.99 8.04
CA LEU A 275 2.13 30.28 9.02
C LEU A 275 2.32 31.66 9.68
N ARG A 276 3.57 32.04 10.00
CA ARG A 276 3.93 33.35 10.55
C ARG A 276 3.54 34.49 9.59
N LEU A 277 3.98 34.40 8.34
CA LEU A 277 3.68 35.37 7.27
C LEU A 277 2.19 35.41 6.91
N SER A 278 1.48 34.28 7.00
CA SER A 278 0.02 34.25 6.83
C SER A 278 -0.71 34.99 7.96
N GLY A 279 -0.25 34.84 9.21
CA GLY A 279 -0.71 35.62 10.36
C GLY A 279 -0.53 37.13 10.12
N GLU A 280 0.70 37.56 9.81
CA GLU A 280 1.01 38.97 9.52
C GLU A 280 0.17 39.52 8.36
N SER A 281 0.03 38.74 7.28
CA SER A 281 -0.80 39.10 6.12
C SER A 281 -2.28 39.30 6.46
N SER A 282 -2.81 38.56 7.45
CA SER A 282 -4.19 38.71 7.90
C SER A 282 -4.38 39.92 8.85
N SER A 283 -3.41 40.21 9.74
CA SER A 283 -3.41 41.43 10.56
C SER A 283 -3.36 42.68 9.68
N LEU A 284 -2.43 42.76 8.73
CA LEU A 284 -2.30 43.90 7.81
C LEU A 284 -3.57 44.13 6.97
N ARG A 285 -4.27 43.07 6.54
CA ARG A 285 -5.56 43.20 5.84
C ARG A 285 -6.66 43.72 6.76
N PHE A 286 -6.69 43.29 8.02
CA PHE A 286 -7.65 43.78 9.01
C PHE A 286 -7.40 45.25 9.38
N GLU A 287 -6.14 45.63 9.58
CA GLU A 287 -5.71 47.00 9.85
C GLU A 287 -6.03 47.94 8.69
N LEU A 288 -5.73 47.54 7.45
CA LEU A 288 -6.06 48.28 6.24
C LEU A 288 -7.59 48.43 6.07
N SER A 289 -8.35 47.36 6.30
CA SER A 289 -9.82 47.38 6.28
C SER A 289 -10.41 48.28 7.37
N ARG A 290 -9.78 48.35 8.54
CA ARG A 290 -10.14 49.25 9.65
C ARG A 290 -9.83 50.70 9.30
N GLN A 291 -8.67 50.96 8.71
CA GLN A 291 -8.27 52.31 8.29
C GLN A 291 -9.20 52.85 7.19
N GLN A 292 -9.50 52.04 6.16
CA GLN A 292 -10.46 52.40 5.10
C GLN A 292 -11.80 52.86 5.68
N ARG A 293 -12.35 52.16 6.69
CA ARG A 293 -13.60 52.57 7.35
C ARG A 293 -13.49 53.92 8.06
N VAL A 294 -12.36 54.22 8.71
CA VAL A 294 -12.11 55.51 9.38
C VAL A 294 -11.98 56.63 8.34
N ASP A 295 -11.31 56.38 7.22
CA ASP A 295 -11.11 57.38 6.18
C ASP A 295 -12.40 57.62 5.38
N SER A 296 -13.22 56.59 5.07
CA SER A 296 -14.57 56.79 4.52
C SER A 296 -15.49 57.59 5.46
N GLN A 297 -15.46 57.34 6.77
CA GLN A 297 -16.21 58.15 7.75
C GLN A 297 -15.76 59.61 7.78
N ARG A 298 -14.48 59.89 7.51
CA ARG A 298 -13.96 61.27 7.37
C ARG A 298 -14.44 61.92 6.07
N GLU A 299 -14.44 61.19 4.96
CA GLU A 299 -14.97 61.65 3.67
C GLU A 299 -16.46 61.98 3.77
N GLU A 300 -17.27 61.07 4.33
CA GLU A 300 -18.70 61.28 4.61
C GLU A 300 -18.94 62.55 5.46
N PHE A 301 -18.16 62.75 6.52
CA PHE A 301 -18.26 63.92 7.40
C PHE A 301 -17.87 65.23 6.69
N CYS A 302 -16.83 65.22 5.87
CA CYS A 302 -16.40 66.37 5.08
C CYS A 302 -17.43 66.74 4.00
N VAL A 303 -17.92 65.76 3.24
CA VAL A 303 -18.93 65.95 2.20
C VAL A 303 -20.26 66.40 2.81
N GLY A 304 -20.69 65.80 3.92
CA GLY A 304 -21.91 66.18 4.64
C GLY A 304 -21.87 67.62 5.18
N LYS A 305 -20.71 68.08 5.68
CA LYS A 305 -20.55 69.47 6.12
C LYS A 305 -20.58 70.49 4.98
N LEU A 306 -20.03 70.15 3.81
CA LEU A 306 -20.06 71.05 2.65
C LEU A 306 -21.49 71.29 2.14
N HIS A 307 -22.37 70.30 2.23
CA HIS A 307 -23.79 70.44 1.88
C HIS A 307 -24.62 71.28 2.85
N LEU A 308 -24.08 71.64 4.02
CA LEU A 308 -24.77 72.45 5.05
C LEU A 308 -24.38 73.94 5.05
N ALA A 309 -23.55 74.36 4.08
CA ALA A 309 -22.91 75.67 4.03
C ALA A 309 -23.24 76.47 2.75
N ILE A 310 -24.33 76.12 2.07
CA ILE A 310 -24.85 76.72 0.83
C ILE A 310 -26.34 77.04 1.01
#